data_AF-A0A0C2MCS0-F1
#
_entry.id   AF-A0A0C2MCS0-F1
#
_cell.length_a   1.000
_cell.length_b   1.000
_cell.length_c   1.000
_cell.angle_alpha   90.00
_cell.angle_beta   90.00
_cell.angle_gamma   90.00
#
_symmetry.space_group_name_H-M   'P 1'
#
loop_
_entity.id
_entity.type
_entity.pdbx_description
1 polymer ?
#
loop_
_entity_poly.entity_id
_entity_poly.type
_entity_poly.pdbx_seq_one_letter_code
_entity_poly.pdbx_strand_id
1 'polypeptide(L)'
;MFQTLMNSYKSRVPNFLLPDVTGFREEFKGLDEFMFSETFLDFIIECFVKWYNNSYFWKKDSPDLFLFILLCMCLILRVSQDRQISESHRERMFDFFGSQPKLKNRSLTDIISNERPNSRNPLVAAMIDRFISLSRFGRRNPKDI
;
A
#
# COMPACT_ATOMS: atom_id res chain seq x y z
N MET A 1 -5.13 20.29 6.60
CA MET A 1 -5.63 18.91 6.33
C MET A 1 -4.88 17.87 7.17
N PHE A 2 -3.54 17.77 7.08
CA PHE A 2 -2.74 16.84 7.89
C PHE A 2 -2.92 17.00 9.41
N GLN A 3 -2.89 18.24 9.91
CA GLN A 3 -3.07 18.53 11.34
C GLN A 3 -4.47 18.17 11.85
N THR A 4 -5.49 18.38 11.02
CA THR A 4 -6.87 17.96 11.28
C THR A 4 -6.95 16.44 11.39
N LEU A 5 -6.32 15.71 10.46
CA LEU A 5 -6.29 14.24 10.44
C LEU A 5 -5.59 13.67 11.68
N MET A 6 -4.44 14.26 12.06
CA MET A 6 -3.67 13.87 13.24
C MET A 6 -4.42 14.15 14.55
N ASN A 7 -5.14 15.27 14.62
CA ASN A 7 -5.98 15.62 15.78
C ASN A 7 -7.17 14.68 15.92
N SER A 8 -7.81 14.27 14.81
CA SER A 8 -8.88 13.26 14.80
C SER A 8 -8.38 11.88 15.25
N TYR A 9 -7.13 11.52 14.91
CA TYR A 9 -6.50 10.28 15.38
C TYR A 9 -6.23 10.33 16.90
N LYS A 10 -5.63 11.42 17.40
CA LYS A 10 -5.31 11.59 18.83
C LYS A 10 -6.56 11.62 19.72
N SER A 11 -7.69 12.08 19.19
CA SER A 11 -8.97 12.19 19.90
C SER A 11 -9.79 10.88 19.95
N ARG A 12 -9.17 9.73 19.67
CA ARG A 12 -9.76 8.38 19.78
C ARG A 12 -10.86 8.08 18.75
N VAL A 13 -10.66 8.41 17.47
CA VAL A 13 -11.31 7.61 16.42
C VAL A 13 -10.50 6.30 16.33
N PRO A 14 -10.98 5.17 16.88
CA PRO A 14 -10.12 4.00 17.12
C PRO A 14 -9.66 3.33 15.83
N ASN A 15 -10.36 3.61 14.73
CA ASN A 15 -10.10 3.00 13.43
C ASN A 15 -10.27 4.07 12.37
N PHE A 16 -9.16 4.64 11.88
CA PHE A 16 -9.17 5.34 10.60
C PHE A 16 -9.46 4.30 9.51
N LEU A 17 -10.74 4.09 9.23
CA LEU A 17 -11.20 3.26 8.14
C LEU A 17 -11.27 4.15 6.91
N LEU A 18 -10.27 4.03 6.04
CA LEU A 18 -10.44 4.50 4.67
C LEU A 18 -11.69 3.82 4.12
N PRO A 19 -12.66 4.59 3.57
CA PRO A 19 -13.91 4.04 3.11
C PRO A 19 -13.64 2.86 2.16
N ASP A 20 -14.50 1.85 2.26
CA ASP A 20 -14.51 0.74 1.32
C ASP A 20 -14.94 1.29 -0.04
N VAL A 21 -13.96 1.78 -0.81
CA VAL A 21 -14.18 2.11 -2.22
C VAL A 21 -14.37 0.77 -2.92
N THR A 22 -15.62 0.44 -3.24
CA THR A 22 -16.05 -0.82 -3.86
C THR A 22 -15.95 -0.82 -5.39
N GLY A 23 -15.40 0.26 -5.96
CA GLY A 23 -15.17 0.44 -7.40
C GLY A 23 -14.73 1.87 -7.67
N PHE A 24 -14.04 2.08 -8.80
CA PHE A 24 -13.78 3.44 -9.26
C PHE A 24 -15.09 4.11 -9.62
N ARG A 25 -15.30 5.33 -9.10
CA ARG A 25 -16.37 6.17 -9.62
C ARG A 25 -16.08 6.46 -11.10
N GLU A 26 -17.10 6.77 -11.88
CA GLU A 26 -16.92 7.01 -13.32
C GLU A 26 -15.90 8.11 -13.63
N GLU A 27 -15.75 9.09 -12.73
CA GLU A 27 -14.75 10.16 -12.85
C GLU A 27 -13.30 9.66 -12.75
N PHE A 28 -13.10 8.43 -12.27
CA PHE A 28 -11.80 7.76 -12.15
C PHE A 28 -11.63 6.63 -13.16
N LYS A 29 -12.43 6.60 -14.24
CA LYS A 29 -12.25 5.64 -15.33
C LYS A 29 -10.83 5.76 -15.92
N GLY A 30 -10.16 4.61 -16.11
CA GLY A 30 -8.77 4.55 -16.60
C GLY A 30 -7.70 4.75 -15.51
N LEU A 31 -8.10 5.02 -14.26
CA LEU A 31 -7.15 5.07 -13.15
C LEU A 31 -6.52 3.70 -12.86
N ASP A 32 -7.24 2.61 -13.13
CA ASP A 32 -6.71 1.25 -13.12
C ASP A 32 -5.55 1.09 -14.10
N GLU A 33 -5.70 1.48 -15.37
CA GLU A 33 -4.61 1.43 -16.35
C GLU A 33 -3.37 2.20 -15.88
N PHE A 34 -3.58 3.37 -15.26
CA PHE A 34 -2.48 4.14 -14.66
C PHE A 34 -1.82 3.43 -13.48
N MET A 35 -2.59 2.96 -12.49
CA MET A 35 -2.00 2.34 -11.29
C MET A 35 -1.32 1.00 -11.58
N PHE A 36 -1.80 0.28 -12.59
CA PHE A 36 -1.18 -0.97 -13.04
C PHE A 36 -0.16 -0.74 -14.16
N SER A 37 0.14 0.51 -14.55
CA SER A 37 1.19 0.81 -15.52
C SER A 37 2.58 0.53 -14.94
N GLU A 38 3.48 0.01 -15.78
CA GLU A 38 4.87 -0.25 -15.41
C GLU A 38 5.55 1.01 -14.85
N THR A 39 5.33 2.16 -15.48
CA THR A 39 5.89 3.44 -15.06
C THR A 39 5.47 3.84 -13.65
N PHE A 40 4.19 3.67 -13.29
CA PHE A 40 3.74 4.00 -11.94
C PHE A 40 4.28 3.01 -10.90
N LEU A 41 4.31 1.73 -11.23
CA LEU A 41 4.85 0.69 -10.35
C LEU A 41 6.35 0.92 -10.10
N ASP A 42 7.12 1.19 -11.14
CA ASP A 42 8.55 1.52 -11.04
C ASP A 42 8.79 2.75 -10.17
N PHE A 43 7.97 3.78 -10.35
CA PHE A 43 8.03 4.99 -9.55
C PHE A 43 7.79 4.69 -8.06
N ILE A 44 6.73 3.94 -7.74
CA ILE A 44 6.42 3.58 -6.34
C ILE A 44 7.51 2.70 -5.72
N ILE A 45 8.04 1.72 -6.47
CA ILE A 45 9.16 0.87 -6.00
C ILE A 45 10.39 1.74 -5.74
N GLU A 46 10.74 2.65 -6.64
CA GLU A 46 11.90 3.53 -6.50
C GLU A 46 11.76 4.46 -5.29
N CYS A 47 10.58 5.04 -5.08
CA CYS A 47 10.27 5.84 -3.90
C CYS A 47 10.40 5.00 -2.62
N PHE A 48 9.90 3.77 -2.62
CA PHE A 48 10.02 2.86 -1.48
C PHE A 48 11.47 2.47 -1.20
N VAL A 49 12.26 2.12 -2.23
CA VAL A 49 13.67 1.75 -2.10
C VAL A 49 14.48 2.91 -1.51
N LYS A 50 14.27 4.14 -2.02
CA LYS A 50 14.92 5.35 -1.50
C LYS A 50 14.56 5.62 -0.05
N TRP A 51 13.28 5.45 0.30
CA TRP A 51 12.80 5.56 1.69
C TRP A 51 13.45 4.50 2.58
N TYR A 52 13.44 3.23 2.16
CA TYR A 52 13.93 2.10 2.93
C TYR A 52 15.43 2.20 3.21
N ASN A 53 16.24 2.49 2.18
CA ASN A 53 17.68 2.60 2.31
C ASN A 53 18.14 3.78 3.18
N ASN A 54 17.32 4.85 3.27
CA ASN A 54 17.64 6.06 4.04
C ASN A 54 16.65 6.28 5.18
N SER A 55 16.07 5.21 5.73
CA SER A 55 14.89 5.29 6.61
C SER A 55 15.07 6.18 7.83
N TYR A 56 16.29 6.39 8.32
CA TYR A 56 16.59 7.30 9.42
C TYR A 56 16.14 8.74 9.14
N PHE A 57 16.48 9.29 7.96
CA PHE A 57 16.12 10.66 7.59
C PHE A 57 14.62 10.78 7.32
N TRP A 58 14.06 9.82 6.58
CA TRP A 58 12.65 9.87 6.19
C TRP A 58 11.68 9.64 7.34
N LYS A 59 12.03 8.79 8.33
CA LYS A 59 11.19 8.58 9.53
C LYS A 59 11.05 9.85 10.38
N LYS A 60 12.04 10.74 10.32
CA LYS A 60 12.05 11.99 11.08
C LYS A 60 11.43 13.15 10.31
N ASP A 61 11.78 13.28 9.03
CA ASP A 61 11.51 14.51 8.27
C ASP A 61 10.28 14.42 7.35
N SER A 62 9.86 13.22 6.95
CA SER A 62 8.71 13.06 6.05
C SER A 62 8.03 11.70 6.19
N PRO A 63 7.27 11.47 7.28
CA PRO A 63 6.38 10.31 7.37
C PRO A 63 5.33 10.29 6.25
N ASP A 64 5.07 11.45 5.64
CA ASP A 64 4.07 11.66 4.59
C ASP A 64 4.39 10.89 3.31
N LEU A 65 5.66 10.78 2.92
CA LEU A 65 6.05 9.99 1.75
C LEU A 65 5.73 8.50 1.95
N PHE A 66 6.06 7.97 3.12
CA PHE A 66 5.78 6.57 3.42
C PHE A 66 4.28 6.30 3.54
N LEU A 67 3.53 7.24 4.13
CA LEU A 67 2.07 7.20 4.14
C LEU A 67 1.48 7.21 2.73
N PHE A 68 2.01 8.05 1.84
CA PHE A 68 1.59 8.10 0.45
C PHE A 68 1.86 6.78 -0.27
N ILE A 69 3.05 6.21 -0.10
CA ILE A 69 3.39 4.89 -0.64
C ILE A 69 2.41 3.82 -0.12
N LEU A 70 2.15 3.79 1.19
CA LEU A 70 1.19 2.85 1.79
C LEU A 70 -0.23 3.05 1.25
N LEU A 71 -0.65 4.30 1.01
CA LEU A 71 -1.94 4.64 0.43
C LEU A 71 -2.07 4.08 -0.98
N CYS A 72 -1.08 4.32 -1.84
CA CYS A 72 -1.03 3.79 -3.21
C CYS A 72 -1.07 2.26 -3.20
N MET A 73 -0.25 1.61 -2.36
CA MET A 73 -0.24 0.14 -2.25
C MET A 73 -1.59 -0.41 -1.76
N CYS A 74 -2.22 0.21 -0.76
CA CYS A 74 -3.55 -0.18 -0.31
C CYS A 74 -4.59 -0.02 -1.41
N LEU A 75 -4.50 1.03 -2.23
CA LEU A 75 -5.40 1.25 -3.35
C LEU A 75 -5.23 0.17 -4.41
N ILE A 76 -3.98 -0.13 -4.84
CA ILE A 76 -3.67 -1.20 -5.79
C ILE A 76 -4.21 -2.54 -5.29
N LEU A 77 -3.93 -2.90 -4.03
CA LEU A 77 -4.43 -4.16 -3.43
C LEU A 77 -5.95 -4.22 -3.34
N ARG A 78 -6.62 -3.08 -3.18
CA ARG A 78 -8.08 -3.05 -3.10
C ARG A 78 -8.71 -3.23 -4.47
N VAL A 79 -8.16 -2.56 -5.47
CA VAL A 79 -8.64 -2.61 -6.86
C VAL A 79 -8.42 -3.99 -7.45
N SER A 80 -7.29 -4.63 -7.13
CA SER A 80 -7.01 -5.99 -7.59
C SER A 80 -7.95 -7.05 -7.01
N GLN A 81 -8.65 -6.76 -5.91
CA GLN A 81 -9.69 -7.63 -5.36
C GLN A 81 -11.03 -7.45 -6.06
N ASP A 82 -11.19 -6.44 -6.92
CA ASP A 82 -12.37 -6.30 -7.75
C ASP A 82 -12.46 -7.45 -8.76
N ARG A 83 -13.65 -8.04 -8.86
CA ARG A 83 -13.90 -9.13 -9.82
C ARG A 83 -13.86 -8.66 -11.26
N GLN A 84 -14.02 -7.36 -11.50
CA GLN A 84 -14.06 -6.76 -12.84
C GLN A 84 -12.69 -6.36 -13.38
N ILE A 85 -11.62 -6.48 -12.59
CA ILE A 85 -10.28 -6.15 -13.05
C ILE A 85 -9.79 -7.16 -14.12
N SER A 86 -9.04 -6.68 -15.11
CA SER A 86 -8.44 -7.54 -16.14
C SER A 86 -7.42 -8.52 -15.55
N GLU A 87 -7.26 -9.67 -16.21
CA GLU A 87 -6.28 -10.67 -15.79
C GLU A 87 -4.84 -10.14 -15.89
N SER A 88 -4.54 -9.31 -16.90
CA SER A 88 -3.23 -8.67 -17.04
C SER A 88 -2.88 -7.75 -15.87
N HIS A 89 -3.86 -7.04 -15.29
CA HIS A 89 -3.64 -6.26 -14.08
C HIS A 89 -3.43 -7.16 -12.85
N ARG A 90 -4.06 -8.34 -12.78
CA ARG A 90 -3.81 -9.33 -11.70
C ARG A 90 -2.42 -9.92 -11.78
N GLU A 91 -1.94 -10.26 -12.97
CA GLU A 91 -0.58 -10.76 -13.19
C GLU A 91 0.47 -9.73 -12.73
N ARG A 92 0.33 -8.47 -13.15
CA ARG A 92 1.21 -7.37 -12.70
C ARG A 92 1.23 -7.17 -11.19
N MET A 93 0.16 -7.55 -10.51
CA MET A 93 0.08 -7.50 -9.05
C MET A 93 1.07 -8.48 -8.39
N PHE A 94 1.25 -9.67 -8.99
CA PHE A 94 2.25 -10.63 -8.53
C PHE A 94 3.67 -10.12 -8.78
N ASP A 95 3.91 -9.48 -9.92
CA ASP A 95 5.20 -8.86 -10.22
C ASP A 95 5.51 -7.73 -9.23
N PHE A 96 4.51 -6.94 -8.86
CA PHE A 96 4.68 -5.80 -7.95
C PHE A 96 4.89 -6.22 -6.50
N PHE A 97 4.03 -7.10 -5.96
CA PHE A 97 4.11 -7.53 -4.56
C PHE A 97 5.00 -8.76 -4.33
N GLY A 98 5.54 -9.34 -5.39
CA GLY A 98 6.52 -10.41 -5.35
C GLY A 98 7.91 -9.96 -4.89
N SER A 99 8.89 -10.84 -5.05
CA SER A 99 10.28 -10.57 -4.69
C SER A 99 10.90 -9.54 -5.63
N GLN A 100 11.44 -8.46 -5.07
CA GLN A 100 12.02 -7.38 -5.86
C GLN A 100 13.56 -7.44 -5.87
N PRO A 101 14.22 -7.47 -7.03
CA PRO A 101 15.69 -7.43 -7.12
C PRO A 101 16.30 -6.22 -6.41
N LYS A 102 15.67 -5.05 -6.55
CA LYS A 102 16.07 -3.80 -5.88
C LYS A 102 15.99 -3.88 -4.34
N LEU A 103 15.31 -4.89 -3.79
CA LEU A 103 15.12 -5.09 -2.34
C LEU A 103 15.84 -6.34 -1.82
N LYS A 104 16.89 -6.79 -2.53
CA LYS A 104 17.63 -8.03 -2.23
C LYS A 104 16.72 -9.27 -2.25
N ASN A 105 15.83 -9.33 -3.25
CA ASN A 105 14.85 -10.40 -3.46
C ASN A 105 13.86 -10.60 -2.30
N ARG A 106 13.65 -9.56 -1.48
CA ARG A 106 12.55 -9.54 -0.50
C ARG A 106 11.31 -8.93 -1.10
N SER A 107 10.15 -9.33 -0.63
CA SER A 107 8.89 -8.70 -1.02
C SER A 107 8.69 -7.38 -0.27
N LEU A 108 7.97 -6.45 -0.90
CA LEU A 108 7.51 -5.21 -0.25
C LEU A 108 6.68 -5.54 1.00
N THR A 109 5.84 -6.58 0.91
CA THR A 109 4.96 -7.03 1.99
C THR A 109 5.75 -7.45 3.23
N ASP A 110 6.84 -8.19 3.06
CA ASP A 110 7.69 -8.63 4.18
C ASP A 110 8.38 -7.45 4.84
N ILE A 111 8.91 -6.52 4.05
CA ILE A 111 9.60 -5.34 4.59
C ILE A 111 8.62 -4.48 5.38
N ILE A 112 7.46 -4.15 4.81
CA ILE A 112 6.45 -3.30 5.46
C ILE A 112 5.93 -3.97 6.75
N SER A 113 5.69 -5.29 6.72
CA SER A 113 5.24 -6.03 7.90
C SER A 113 6.26 -5.97 9.04
N ASN A 114 7.55 -6.06 8.71
CA ASN A 114 8.64 -5.97 9.69
C ASN A 114 8.86 -4.55 10.25
N GLU A 115 8.39 -3.51 9.55
CA GLU A 115 8.44 -2.12 10.04
C GLU A 115 7.33 -1.80 11.03
N ARG A 116 6.26 -2.61 11.10
CA ARG A 116 5.11 -2.35 11.97
C ARG A 116 5.46 -2.14 13.46
N PRO A 117 6.33 -2.97 14.09
CA PRO A 117 6.72 -2.77 15.50
C PRO A 117 7.58 -1.52 15.72
N ASN A 118 8.27 -1.04 14.67
CA ASN A 118 9.18 0.11 14.72
C ASN A 118 8.46 1.45 14.46
N SER A 119 7.20 1.41 14.03
CA SER A 119 6.42 2.61 13.73
C SER A 119 5.86 3.25 15.00
N ARG A 120 6.45 4.36 15.42
CA ARG A 120 5.93 5.21 16.51
C ARG A 120 4.84 6.18 16.03
N ASN A 121 4.75 6.43 14.73
CA ASN A 121 3.73 7.29 14.17
C ASN A 121 2.41 6.51 14.09
N PRO A 122 1.36 6.93 14.82
CA PRO A 122 0.13 6.15 14.90
C PRO A 122 -0.63 6.02 13.57
N LEU A 123 -0.57 7.05 12.72
CA LEU A 123 -1.21 7.01 11.40
C LEU A 123 -0.48 6.03 10.47
N VAL A 124 0.86 6.03 10.49
CA VAL A 124 1.68 5.07 9.74
C VAL A 124 1.40 3.66 10.21
N ALA A 125 1.36 3.45 11.53
CA ALA A 125 1.02 2.16 12.13
C ALA A 125 -0.35 1.63 11.63
N ALA A 126 -1.39 2.47 11.66
CA ALA A 126 -2.72 2.07 11.18
C ALA A 126 -2.75 1.75 9.67
N MET A 127 -2.00 2.51 8.86
CA MET A 127 -1.88 2.24 7.42
C MET A 127 -1.13 0.95 7.13
N ILE A 128 -0.08 0.62 7.89
CA ILE A 128 0.59 -0.68 7.78
C ILE A 128 -0.38 -1.82 8.15
N ASP A 129 -1.15 -1.69 9.23
CA ASP A 129 -2.13 -2.70 9.63
C ASP A 129 -3.18 -2.93 8.54
N ARG A 130 -3.64 -1.85 7.90
CA ARG A 130 -4.57 -1.94 6.77
C ARG A 130 -3.94 -2.63 5.56
N PHE A 131 -2.71 -2.28 5.22
CA PHE A 131 -1.96 -2.92 4.14
C PHE A 131 -1.80 -4.44 4.39
N ILE A 132 -1.42 -4.84 5.60
CA ILE A 132 -1.28 -6.26 5.99
C ILE A 132 -2.63 -7.00 5.88
N SER A 133 -3.72 -6.35 6.29
CA SER A 133 -5.05 -6.92 6.16
C SER A 133 -5.39 -7.18 4.69
N LEU A 134 -5.23 -6.18 3.82
CA LEU A 134 -5.52 -6.28 2.39
C LEU A 134 -4.65 -7.32 1.67
N SER A 135 -3.36 -7.43 2.01
CA SER A 135 -2.46 -8.42 1.39
C SER A 135 -2.79 -9.87 1.78
N ARG A 136 -3.41 -10.10 2.94
CA ARG A 136 -3.90 -11.42 3.36
C ARG A 136 -5.18 -11.85 2.64
N PHE A 137 -6.04 -10.91 2.24
CA PHE A 137 -7.26 -11.23 1.51
C PHE A 137 -7.00 -11.85 0.13
N GLY A 138 -5.84 -11.60 -0.48
CA GLY A 138 -5.39 -12.27 -1.71
C GLY A 138 -4.95 -13.74 -1.52
N ARG A 139 -4.84 -14.24 -0.28
CA ARG A 139 -4.42 -15.62 0.02
C ARG A 139 -5.59 -16.61 0.25
N ARG A 140 -6.82 -16.32 -0.20
CA ARG A 140 -7.93 -17.29 -0.11
C ARG A 140 -7.74 -18.46 -1.09
N ASN A 141 -7.22 -19.55 -0.52
CA ASN A 141 -7.27 -21.00 -0.85
C ASN A 141 -6.76 -21.54 -2.21
N PRO A 142 -5.57 -22.15 -2.26
CA PRO A 142 -5.21 -23.17 -3.26
C PRO A 142 -5.81 -24.57 -2.93
N LYS A 143 -6.99 -24.64 -2.30
CA LYS A 143 -7.64 -25.91 -1.91
C LYS A 143 -8.93 -26.24 -2.67
N ASP A 144 -9.22 -25.51 -3.73
CA ASP A 144 -10.39 -25.78 -4.60
C ASP A 144 -9.95 -26.03 -6.06
N ILE A 145 -9.03 -26.99 -6.26
CA ILE A 145 -8.86 -27.77 -7.50
C ILE A 145 -8.71 -29.24 -7.12
#